data_AF-Q4RRF2-F1
#
_entry.id   AF-Q4RRF2-F1
#
_cell.length_a   1.000
_cell.length_b   1.000
_cell.length_c   1.000
_cell.angle_alpha   90.00
_cell.angle_beta   90.00
_cell.angle_gamma   90.00
#
_symmetry.space_group_name_H-M   'P 1'
#
loop_
_entity.id
_entity.type
_entity.pdbx_description
1 polymer ?
#
loop_
_entity_poly.entity_id
_entity_poly.type
_entity_poly.pdbx_seq_one_letter_code
_entity_poly.pdbx_strand_id
1 'polypeptide(L)'
;MVLGTLELQLDEEQPAGTVVGDISAGLPPGVTATLFFISDHEGTGVSTDLHIDESTGIIQTAKILDREVRDRYNFIAVTMTGVTL
;
A
#
# COMPACT_ATOMS: atom_id res chain seq x y z
N MET A 1 -8.95 11.47 -14.94
CA MET A 1 -8.20 10.62 -13.98
C MET A 1 -7.62 11.56 -12.95
N VAL A 2 -7.92 11.36 -11.66
CA VAL A 2 -7.27 12.09 -10.56
C VAL A 2 -6.14 11.20 -10.07
N LEU A 3 -4.93 11.73 -10.08
CA LEU A 3 -3.72 11.06 -9.59
C LEU A 3 -3.40 11.66 -8.23
N GLY A 4 -3.38 10.82 -7.20
CA GLY A 4 -2.83 11.16 -5.89
C GLY A 4 -1.46 10.50 -5.69
N THR A 5 -0.83 10.78 -4.57
CA THR A 5 0.36 10.07 -4.10
C THR A 5 0.25 9.97 -2.59
N LEU A 6 0.42 8.76 -2.06
CA LEU A 6 0.39 8.51 -0.62
C LEU A 6 1.77 8.01 -0.18
N GLU A 7 2.38 8.74 0.74
CA GLU A 7 3.64 8.33 1.37
C GLU A 7 3.37 7.88 2.81
N LEU A 8 3.81 6.67 3.14
CA LEU A 8 3.69 6.08 4.47
C LEU A 8 5.09 5.75 4.98
N GLN A 9 5.24 5.79 6.30
CA GLN A 9 6.48 5.46 6.98
C GLN A 9 6.20 4.36 8.01
N LEU A 10 7.16 3.46 8.14
CA LEU A 10 7.16 2.40 9.12
C LEU A 10 8.55 2.32 9.74
N ASP A 11 8.62 2.11 11.04
CA ASP A 11 9.87 1.76 11.70
C ASP A 11 10.40 0.41 11.19
N GLU A 12 11.72 0.23 11.21
CA GLU A 12 12.32 -1.06 10.86
C GLU A 12 12.03 -2.13 11.93
N GLU A 13 12.29 -3.39 11.57
CA GLU A 13 12.19 -4.54 12.49
C GLU A 13 10.80 -4.80 13.08
N GLN A 14 9.76 -4.16 12.55
CA GLN A 14 8.38 -4.40 12.98
C GLN A 14 7.94 -5.84 12.66
N PRO A 15 7.22 -6.51 13.57
CA PRO A 15 6.78 -7.88 13.36
C PRO A 15 5.78 -7.97 12.20
N ALA A 16 5.60 -9.19 11.66
CA ALA A 16 4.54 -9.48 10.70
C ALA A 16 3.15 -9.12 11.27
N GLY A 17 2.29 -8.56 10.42
CA GLY A 17 0.95 -8.07 10.78
C GLY A 17 0.91 -6.64 11.29
N THR A 18 2.06 -5.94 11.36
CA THR A 18 2.09 -4.52 11.74
C THR A 18 1.42 -3.68 10.66
N VAL A 19 0.49 -2.82 11.07
CA VAL A 19 -0.22 -1.91 10.16
C VAL A 19 0.73 -0.77 9.75
N VAL A 20 0.96 -0.65 8.45
CA VAL A 20 1.76 0.42 7.83
C VAL A 20 0.90 1.65 7.58
N GLY A 21 -0.34 1.45 7.14
CA GLY A 21 -1.29 2.53 6.89
C GLY A 21 -2.47 2.09 6.04
N ASP A 22 -3.16 3.07 5.49
CA ASP A 22 -4.41 2.90 4.73
C ASP A 22 -4.35 3.69 3.42
N ILE A 23 -4.54 2.99 2.29
CA ILE A 23 -4.61 3.58 0.94
C ILE A 23 -5.72 4.64 0.85
N SER A 24 -6.82 4.46 1.59
CA SER A 24 -7.95 5.39 1.58
C SER A 24 -7.56 6.81 2.03
N ALA A 25 -6.50 6.96 2.82
CA ALA A 25 -5.97 8.26 3.24
C ALA A 25 -5.44 9.11 2.07
N GLY A 26 -5.06 8.47 0.95
CA GLY A 26 -4.65 9.18 -0.27
C GLY A 26 -5.82 9.61 -1.15
N LEU A 27 -7.04 9.11 -0.90
CA LEU A 27 -8.18 9.39 -1.78
C LEU A 27 -8.65 10.85 -1.65
N PRO A 28 -9.17 11.45 -2.74
CA PRO A 28 -9.79 12.76 -2.68
C PRO A 28 -10.94 12.81 -1.68
N PRO A 29 -11.19 13.98 -1.04
CA PRO A 29 -12.27 14.12 -0.08
C PRO A 29 -13.63 13.77 -0.69
N GLY A 30 -14.41 12.96 0.03
CA GLY A 30 -15.73 12.49 -0.42
C GLY A 30 -15.69 11.26 -1.34
N VAL A 31 -14.51 10.72 -1.65
CA VAL A 31 -14.36 9.43 -2.34
C VAL A 31 -14.22 8.32 -1.31
N THR A 32 -15.04 7.28 -1.45
CA THR A 32 -14.89 6.02 -0.71
C THR A 32 -14.68 4.91 -1.72
N ALA A 33 -13.68 4.07 -1.49
CA ALA A 33 -13.44 2.88 -2.28
C ALA A 33 -13.96 1.66 -1.52
N THR A 34 -14.63 0.75 -2.24
CA THR A 34 -15.05 -0.55 -1.70
C THR A 34 -14.05 -1.65 -2.07
N LEU A 35 -13.20 -1.39 -3.07
CA LEU A 35 -12.21 -2.30 -3.63
C LEU A 35 -11.08 -1.49 -4.29
N PHE A 36 -9.85 -1.99 -4.14
CA PHE A 36 -8.63 -1.50 -4.74
C PHE A 36 -8.01 -2.59 -5.61
N PHE A 37 -7.56 -2.22 -6.80
CA PHE A 37 -6.65 -3.02 -7.62
C PHE A 37 -5.24 -2.58 -7.32
N ILE A 38 -4.42 -3.50 -6.83
CA ILE A 38 -3.02 -3.24 -6.53
C ILE A 38 -2.18 -3.73 -7.70
N SER A 39 -1.45 -2.80 -8.33
CA SER A 39 -0.46 -3.12 -9.35
C SER A 39 0.91 -3.11 -8.70
N ASP A 40 1.39 -4.27 -8.30
CA ASP A 40 2.80 -4.49 -7.98
C ASP A 40 3.56 -4.90 -9.24
N HIS A 41 4.68 -4.23 -9.51
CA HIS A 41 5.58 -4.63 -10.60
C HIS A 41 6.60 -5.64 -10.08
N GLU A 42 7.10 -6.52 -10.97
CA GLU A 42 8.18 -7.44 -10.63
C GLU A 42 9.39 -6.67 -10.07
N GLY A 43 9.94 -7.19 -8.96
CA GLY A 43 11.08 -6.57 -8.28
C GLY A 43 10.73 -5.45 -7.29
N THR A 44 9.45 -5.11 -7.09
CA THR A 44 9.03 -4.16 -6.05
C THR A 44 9.03 -4.75 -4.64
N GLY A 45 8.91 -6.08 -4.51
CA GLY A 45 8.82 -6.78 -3.21
C GLY A 45 7.49 -6.57 -2.48
N VAL A 46 6.54 -5.85 -3.08
CA VAL A 46 5.26 -5.50 -2.44
C VAL A 46 4.44 -6.75 -2.15
N SER A 47 4.26 -7.62 -3.14
CA SER A 47 3.49 -8.87 -2.99
C SER A 47 4.18 -9.92 -2.11
N THR A 48 5.48 -9.81 -1.84
CA THR A 48 6.23 -10.77 -1.01
C THR A 48 6.42 -10.31 0.43
N ASP A 49 6.53 -9.00 0.64
CA ASP A 49 6.97 -8.43 1.91
C ASP A 49 5.82 -7.69 2.63
N LEU A 50 4.78 -7.31 1.90
CA LEU A 50 3.59 -6.63 2.40
C LEU A 50 2.32 -7.44 2.12
N HIS A 51 1.32 -7.26 2.97
CA HIS A 51 -0.05 -7.70 2.76
C HIS A 51 -0.92 -6.46 2.58
N ILE A 52 -1.60 -6.35 1.45
CA ILE A 52 -2.51 -5.25 1.16
C ILE A 52 -3.91 -5.82 1.02
N ASP A 53 -4.78 -5.46 1.94
CA ASP A 53 -6.19 -5.87 1.87
C ASP A 53 -6.88 -5.00 0.82
N GLU A 54 -7.19 -5.59 -0.32
CA GLU A 54 -7.82 -4.92 -1.46
C GLU A 54 -9.23 -4.40 -1.15
N SER A 55 -9.92 -4.95 -0.15
CA SER A 55 -11.28 -4.53 0.21
C SER A 55 -11.29 -3.33 1.16
N THR A 56 -10.29 -3.24 2.05
CA THR A 56 -10.21 -2.17 3.05
C THR A 56 -9.18 -1.09 2.70
N GLY A 57 -8.17 -1.41 1.89
CA GLY A 57 -7.04 -0.54 1.61
C GLY A 57 -5.94 -0.60 2.69
N ILE A 58 -6.08 -1.45 3.71
CA ILE A 58 -5.10 -1.56 4.79
C ILE A 58 -3.84 -2.27 4.31
N ILE A 59 -2.68 -1.67 4.59
CA ILE A 59 -1.36 -2.20 4.30
C ILE A 59 -0.76 -2.72 5.61
N GLN A 60 -0.29 -3.95 5.60
CA GLN A 60 0.40 -4.59 6.72
C GLN A 60 1.71 -5.23 6.29
N THR A 61 2.64 -5.40 7.21
CA THR A 61 3.84 -6.21 6.98
C THR A 61 3.47 -7.69 6.85
N ALA A 62 3.97 -8.38 5.82
CA ALA A 62 3.84 -9.85 5.73
C ALA A 62 4.95 -10.56 6.52
N LYS A 63 6.06 -9.86 6.75
CA LYS A 63 7.25 -10.35 7.46
C LYS A 63 7.98 -9.19 8.14
N ILE A 64 9.00 -9.50 8.92
CA ILE A 64 9.93 -8.48 9.44
C ILE A 64 10.68 -7.86 8.25
N LEU A 65 10.61 -6.53 8.14
CA LEU A 65 11.25 -5.80 7.06
C LEU A 65 12.66 -5.39 7.47
N ASP A 66 13.60 -5.62 6.56
CA ASP A 66 14.99 -5.21 6.69
C ASP A 66 15.28 -4.10 5.68
N ARG A 67 15.64 -2.93 6.21
CA ARG A 67 15.90 -1.73 5.41
C ARG A 67 17.15 -1.86 4.55
N GLU A 68 18.13 -2.67 4.95
CA GLU A 68 19.33 -2.93 4.17
C GLU A 68 19.02 -3.78 2.92
N VAL A 69 17.98 -4.62 3.00
CA VAL A 69 17.47 -5.40 1.87
C VAL A 69 16.56 -4.56 0.97
N ARG A 70 15.64 -3.81 1.57
CA ARG A 70 14.73 -2.91 0.83
C ARG A 70 14.26 -1.75 1.72
N ASP A 71 14.63 -0.54 1.32
CA ASP A 71 14.31 0.70 2.04
C ASP A 71 13.03 1.40 1.53
N ARG A 72 12.49 1.00 0.38
CA ARG A 72 11.24 1.55 -0.18
C ARG A 72 10.44 0.53 -0.97
N TYR A 73 9.11 0.63 -0.82
CA TYR A 73 8.11 -0.08 -1.60
C TYR A 73 7.33 0.91 -2.45
N ASN A 74 7.11 0.58 -3.72
CA ASN A 74 6.34 1.43 -4.64
C ASN A 74 5.36 0.52 -5.39
N PHE A 75 4.09 0.87 -5.39
CA PHE A 75 3.02 0.21 -6.13
C PHE A 75 1.97 1.25 -6.50
N ILE A 76 1.06 0.88 -7.39
CA ILE A 76 -0.06 1.72 -7.79
C ILE A 76 -1.34 1.08 -7.26
N ALA A 77 -2.22 1.89 -6.67
CA ALA A 77 -3.55 1.45 -6.26
C ALA A 77 -4.63 2.14 -7.10
N VAL A 78 -5.58 1.37 -7.62
CA VAL A 78 -6.68 1.90 -8.45
C VAL A 78 -8.02 1.49 -7.86
N THR A 79 -8.87 2.47 -7.62
CA THR A 79 -10.26 2.23 -7.19
C THR A 79 -11.15 1.82 -8.36
N MET A 80 -12.27 1.17 -8.08
CA MET A 80 -13.28 0.81 -9.10
C MET A 80 -13.85 2.01 -9.87
N THR A 81 -13.80 3.22 -9.29
CA THR A 81 -14.25 4.46 -9.94
C THR A 81 -13.16 5.11 -10.81
N GLY A 82 -11.96 4.51 -10.88
CA GLY A 82 -10.85 4.99 -11.71
C GLY A 82 -10.00 6.09 -11.06
N VAL A 83 -10.09 6.27 -9.74
CA VAL A 83 -9.12 7.07 -8.98
C VAL A 83 -7.86 6.25 -8.75
N THR A 84 -6.69 6.84 -8.98
CA THR A 84 -5.38 6.18 -8.89
C THR A 84 -4.49 6.89 -7.87
N LEU A 85 -3.80 6.12 -7.04
CA LEU A 85 -2.86 6.56 -6.01
C LEU A 85 -1.49 5.89 -6.18
#